data_AF-A0A3N5PCA4-F1
#
_entry.id   AF-A0A3N5PCA4-F1
#
_cell.length_a   1.000
_cell.length_b   1.000
_cell.length_c   1.000
_cell.angle_alpha   90.00
_cell.angle_beta   90.00
_cell.angle_gamma   90.00
#
_symmetry.space_group_name_H-M   'P 1'
#
loop_
_entity.id
_entity.type
_entity.pdbx_description
1 polymer ?
#
loop_
_entity_poly.entity_id
_entity_poly.type
_entity_poly.pdbx_seq_one_letter_code
_entity_poly.pdbx_strand_id
1 'polypeptide(L)' 'MTTEPITWFTGVNTLFAGLMHEPWFKEKTGWQLRGSVAGGMALVPVIGERWEAMTKTPIYQGYGLTET' A
#
# COMPACT_ATOMS: atom_id res chain seq x y z
N MET A 1 -12.42 -1.56 -23.48
CA MET A 1 -11.29 -1.55 -22.53
C MET A 1 -11.64 -2.51 -21.42
N THR A 2 -10.85 -3.57 -21.22
CA THR A 2 -11.00 -4.48 -20.07
C THR A 2 -10.41 -3.79 -18.85
N THR A 3 -11.19 -3.67 -17.77
CA THR A 3 -10.73 -3.14 -16.49
C THR A 3 -10.17 -4.29 -15.66
N GLU A 4 -8.85 -4.46 -15.72
CA GLU A 4 -8.17 -5.45 -14.88
C GLU A 4 -7.94 -4.90 -13.47
N PRO A 5 -8.19 -5.69 -12.41
CA PRO A 5 -8.02 -5.23 -11.05
C PRO A 5 -6.55 -5.08 -10.68
N ILE A 6 -6.23 -4.06 -9.89
CA ILE A 6 -4.90 -3.90 -9.29
C ILE A 6 -4.72 -5.01 -8.25
N THR A 7 -3.69 -5.83 -8.42
CA THR A 7 -3.35 -6.95 -7.51
C THR A 7 -2.08 -6.72 -6.70
N TRP A 8 -1.22 -5.80 -7.13
CA TRP A 8 -0.04 -5.36 -6.40
C TRP A 8 0.09 -3.85 -6.48
N PHE A 9 0.60 -3.25 -5.40
CA PHE A 9 0.79 -1.81 -5.33
C PHE A 9 2.12 -1.48 -4.66
N THR A 10 2.81 -0.44 -5.13
CA THR A 10 4.07 0.00 -4.56
C THR A 10 3.98 1.47 -4.16
N GLY A 11 4.70 1.85 -3.11
CA GLY A 11 4.64 3.23 -2.62
C GLY A 11 5.68 3.53 -1.54
N VAL A 12 5.57 4.73 -1.00
CA VAL A 12 6.31 5.19 0.18
C VAL A 12 5.33 5.44 1.32
N ASN A 13 5.79 5.47 2.56
CA ASN A 13 4.92 5.66 3.73
C ASN A 13 3.94 6.84 3.59
N THR A 14 4.40 7.98 3.06
CA THR A 14 3.56 9.17 2.91
C THR A 14 2.41 8.95 1.92
N LEU A 15 2.63 8.16 0.86
CA LEU A 15 1.57 7.79 -0.07
C LEU A 15 0.54 6.88 0.58
N PHE A 16 0.99 5.84 1.31
CA PHE A 16 0.08 4.97 2.06
C PHE A 16 -0.75 5.75 3.09
N ALA A 17 -0.11 6.65 3.85
CA ALA A 17 -0.78 7.50 4.80
C ALA A 17 -1.81 8.44 4.13
N GLY A 18 -1.45 9.05 3.01
CA GLY A 18 -2.35 9.91 2.23
C GLY A 18 -3.55 9.15 1.70
N LEU A 19 -3.33 7.99 1.06
CA LEU A 19 -4.41 7.15 0.55
C LEU A 19 -5.38 6.74 1.65
N MET A 20 -4.88 6.27 2.80
CA MET A 20 -5.75 5.90 3.92
C MET A 20 -6.50 7.09 4.55
N HIS A 21 -6.10 8.33 4.24
CA HIS A 21 -6.82 9.53 4.67
C HIS A 21 -8.02 9.85 3.76
N GLU A 22 -7.96 9.48 2.49
CA GLU A 22 -8.97 9.82 1.49
C GLU A 22 -10.33 9.15 1.77
N PRO A 23 -11.45 9.89 1.69
CA PRO A 23 -12.79 9.32 1.91
C PRO A 23 -13.08 8.12 1.00
N TRP A 24 -12.77 8.24 -0.30
CA TRP A 24 -13.00 7.17 -1.28
C TRP A 24 -12.22 5.89 -0.95
N PHE A 25 -11.05 6.00 -0.33
CA PHE A 25 -10.24 4.86 0.04
C PHE A 25 -10.80 4.16 1.29
N LYS A 26 -11.34 4.94 2.24
CA LYS A 26 -12.03 4.43 3.44
C LYS A 26 -13.34 3.74 3.10
N GLU A 27 -14.07 4.26 2.13
CA GLU A 27 -15.35 3.71 1.66
C GLU A 27 -15.15 2.47 0.77
N LYS A 28 -13.97 2.32 0.16
CA LYS A 28 -13.68 1.19 -0.70
C LYS A 28 -13.54 -0.11 0.10
N THR A 29 -14.51 -1.00 -0.11
CA THR A 29 -14.46 -2.39 0.33
C THR A 29 -14.03 -3.32 -0.81
N GLY A 30 -13.54 -4.53 -0.49
CA GLY A 30 -13.25 -5.56 -1.49
C GLY A 30 -11.99 -5.28 -2.33
N TRP A 31 -10.89 -4.91 -1.68
CA TRP A 31 -9.59 -4.82 -2.33
C TRP A 31 -9.19 -6.17 -2.94
N GLN A 32 -8.68 -6.15 -4.17
CA GLN A 32 -8.16 -7.34 -4.86
C GLN A 32 -6.63 -7.42 -4.79
N LEU A 33 -6.05 -6.69 -3.83
CA LEU A 33 -4.62 -6.72 -3.57
C LEU A 33 -4.22 -8.11 -3.06
N ARG A 34 -3.05 -8.55 -3.48
CA ARG A 34 -2.32 -9.70 -2.93
C ARG A 34 -1.25 -9.24 -1.94
N GLY A 35 -0.77 -8.01 -2.10
CA GLY A 35 0.23 -7.39 -1.24
C GLY A 35 0.58 -6.00 -1.74
N SER A 36 1.35 -5.28 -0.94
CA SER A 36 1.93 -4.00 -1.32
C SER A 36 3.40 -3.94 -0.94
N VAL A 37 4.18 -3.07 -1.57
CA VAL A 37 5.62 -2.90 -1.26
C VAL A 37 5.91 -1.44 -0.91
N ALA A 38 6.57 -1.22 0.23
CA ALA A 38 7.11 0.08 0.62
C ALA A 38 8.60 0.18 0.32
N GLY A 39 9.05 1.25 -0.34
CA GLY A 39 10.45 1.52 -0.62
C GLY A 39 10.95 2.88 -0.12
N GLY A 40 12.24 3.14 -0.31
CA GLY A 40 12.89 4.44 -0.05
C GLY A 40 13.20 4.75 1.43
N MET A 41 12.46 4.20 2.38
CA MET A 41 12.76 4.27 3.81
C MET A 41 12.12 3.13 4.59
N ALA A 42 12.37 3.07 5.90
CA ALA A 42 11.76 2.07 6.77
C ALA A 42 10.22 2.18 6.78
N LEU A 43 9.52 1.04 6.68
CA LEU A 43 8.07 1.00 6.85
C LEU A 43 7.72 1.40 8.28
N VAL A 44 6.83 2.39 8.44
CA VAL A 44 6.35 2.79 9.76
C VAL A 44 5.30 1.78 10.23
N PRO A 45 5.45 1.16 11.42
CA PRO A 45 4.55 0.08 11.88
C PRO A 45 3.07 0.44 11.84
N VAL A 46 2.69 1.62 12.36
CA VAL A 46 1.29 2.08 12.37
C VAL A 46 0.68 2.25 10.97
N ILE A 47 1.51 2.51 9.95
CA ILE A 47 1.05 2.59 8.56
C ILE A 47 0.80 1.18 8.03
N GLY A 48 1.71 0.24 8.28
CA GLY A 48 1.54 -1.17 7.92
C GLY A 48 0.28 -1.78 8.53
N GLU A 49 0.09 -1.62 9.84
CA GLU A 49 -1.07 -2.14 10.58
C GLU A 49 -2.39 -1.57 10.05
N ARG A 50 -2.45 -0.25 9.81
CA ARG A 50 -3.65 0.39 9.26
C ARG A 50 -3.94 -0.06 7.83
N TRP A 51 -2.92 -0.18 7.00
CA TRP A 51 -3.08 -0.63 5.63
C TRP A 51 -3.61 -2.06 5.57
N GLU A 52 -3.05 -2.95 6.38
CA GLU A 52 -3.52 -4.33 6.47
C GLU A 52 -4.96 -4.40 7.01
N ALA A 53 -5.31 -3.59 8.00
CA ALA A 53 -6.67 -3.53 8.51
C ALA A 53 -7.70 -3.13 7.43
N MET A 54 -7.35 -2.16 6.57
CA MET A 54 -8.23 -1.64 5.50
C MET A 54 -8.26 -2.54 4.26
N THR A 55 -7.10 -3.05 3.82
CA THR A 55 -6.96 -3.78 2.54
C THR A 55 -6.96 -5.29 2.69
N LYS A 56 -6.79 -5.80 3.92
CA LYS A 56 -6.59 -7.22 4.25
C LYS A 56 -5.31 -7.83 3.68
N THR A 57 -4.35 -6.99 3.30
CA THR A 57 -3.03 -7.44 2.81
C THR A 57 -1.89 -6.63 3.43
N PRO A 58 -0.72 -7.25 3.68
CA PRO A 58 0.41 -6.58 4.29
C PRO A 58 1.15 -5.67 3.30
N ILE A 59 1.93 -4.74 3.86
CA ILE A 59 2.98 -4.02 3.13
C ILE A 59 4.32 -4.71 3.42
N TYR A 60 4.98 -5.20 2.37
CA TYR A 60 6.35 -5.72 2.43
C TYR A 60 7.35 -4.57 2.31
N GLN A 61 8.42 -4.62 3.10
CA GLN A 61 9.47 -3.63 3.00
C GLN A 61 10.47 -4.01 1.90
N GLY A 62 10.59 -3.15 0.89
CA GLY A 62 11.63 -3.21 -0.13
C GLY A 62 12.78 -2.28 0.23
N TYR A 63 14.01 -2.78 0.09
CA TYR A 63 15.22 -1.98 0.15
C TYR A 63 15.81 -1.88 -1.25
N GLY A 64 15.98 -0.65 -1.74
CA GLY A 64 16.58 -0.36 -3.03
C GLY A 64 17.38 0.93 -2.96
N LEU A 65 18.52 0.94 -3.64
CA LEU A 65 19.39 2.09 -3.80
C LEU A 65 19.43 2.44 -5.29
N THR A 66 19.55 3.71 -5.64
CA THR A 66 19.68 4.13 -7.04
C THR A 66 20.98 3.60 -7.65
N GLU A 67 21.97 3.34 -6.81
CA GLU A 67 23.31 2.88 -7.16
C GLU A 67 23.43 1.36 -7.37
N THR A 68 22.34 0.59 -7.23
CA THR A 68 22.32 -0.88 -7.42
C THR A 68 21.40 -1.26 -8.57
#